data_AF-A0A2V6X2N3-F1
#
_entry.id   AF-A0A2V6X2N3-F1
#
_cell.length_a   1.000
_cell.length_b   1.000
_cell.length_c   1.000
_cell.angle_alpha   90.00
_cell.angle_beta   90.00
_cell.angle_gamma   90.00
#
_symmetry.space_group_name_H-M   'P 1'
#
loop_
_entity.id
_entity.type
_entity.pdbx_description
1 polymer ?
#
loop_
_entity_poly.entity_id
_entity_poly.type
_entity_poly.pdbx_seq_one_letter_code
_entity_poly.pdbx_strand_id
1 'polypeptide(L)'
;MADVATLLTLIAKTLPDLYETLDAVVGGEETAGASEAVRVLYARLGDVNFSRAVLAARPADLAVLPVRGVDWSDLGVPDRVHATLRKAGVASGWAPEAVAGGT
;
A
#
# COMPACT_ATOMS: atom_id res chain seq x y z
N MET A 1 -17.27 -4.61 -10.56
CA MET A 1 -17.04 -4.70 -9.11
C MET A 1 -15.60 -5.12 -8.94
N ALA A 2 -14.82 -4.50 -8.06
CA ALA A 2 -13.49 -5.01 -7.77
C ALA A 2 -13.65 -6.29 -6.94
N ASP A 3 -13.09 -7.39 -7.43
CA ASP A 3 -13.10 -8.68 -6.75
C ASP A 3 -11.68 -9.25 -6.68
N VAL A 4 -11.50 -10.27 -5.83
CA VAL A 4 -10.19 -10.89 -5.59
C VAL A 4 -9.62 -11.50 -6.86
N ALA A 5 -10.44 -12.16 -7.68
CA ALA A 5 -9.97 -12.78 -8.92
C ALA A 5 -9.48 -11.74 -9.94
N THR A 6 -10.14 -10.59 -10.02
CA THR A 6 -9.70 -9.45 -10.85
C THR A 6 -8.34 -8.91 -10.38
N LEU A 7 -8.13 -8.74 -9.06
CA LEU A 7 -6.85 -8.30 -8.50
C LEU A 7 -5.73 -9.33 -8.77
N LEU A 8 -6.01 -10.61 -8.54
CA LEU A 8 -5.05 -11.69 -8.78
C LEU A 8 -4.68 -11.80 -10.26
N THR A 9 -5.67 -11.66 -11.16
CA THR A 9 -5.44 -11.60 -12.62
C THR A 9 -4.52 -10.43 -12.99
N LEU A 10 -4.72 -9.26 -12.37
CA LEU A 10 -3.88 -8.10 -12.62
C LEU A 10 -2.45 -8.34 -12.16
N ILE A 11 -2.25 -8.92 -10.97
CA ILE A 11 -0.93 -9.27 -10.44
C ILE A 11 -0.24 -10.31 -11.33
N ALA A 12 -0.93 -11.39 -11.72
CA ALA A 12 -0.38 -12.43 -12.60
C ALA A 12 0.08 -11.86 -13.97
N LYS A 13 -0.65 -10.86 -14.50
CA LYS A 13 -0.31 -10.17 -15.76
C LYS A 13 0.92 -9.27 -15.66
N THR A 14 1.34 -8.86 -14.47
CA THR A 14 2.43 -7.88 -14.26
C THR A 14 3.62 -8.45 -13.51
N LEU A 15 3.39 -9.44 -12.65
CA LEU A 15 4.35 -10.09 -11.78
C LEU A 15 4.08 -11.60 -11.73
N PRO A 16 4.19 -12.31 -12.86
CA PRO A 16 3.83 -13.73 -12.95
C PRO A 16 4.62 -14.59 -11.96
N ASP A 17 5.94 -14.40 -11.85
CA ASP A 17 6.79 -15.18 -10.95
C ASP A 17 6.38 -15.02 -9.47
N LEU A 18 6.01 -13.79 -9.06
CA LEU A 18 5.52 -13.52 -7.70
C LEU A 18 4.18 -14.18 -7.46
N TYR A 19 3.28 -14.12 -8.45
CA TYR A 19 1.98 -14.77 -8.39
C TYR A 19 2.13 -16.29 -8.24
N GLU A 20 2.93 -16.93 -9.08
CA GLU A 20 3.16 -18.37 -9.04
C GLU A 20 3.79 -18.82 -7.71
N THR A 21 4.73 -18.04 -7.19
CA THR A 21 5.38 -18.35 -5.92
C THR A 21 4.41 -18.26 -4.73
N LEU A 22 3.51 -17.27 -4.73
CA LEU A 22 2.47 -17.14 -3.70
C LEU A 22 1.40 -18.23 -3.83
N ASP A 23 0.94 -18.51 -5.05
CA ASP A 23 -0.08 -19.52 -5.35
C ASP A 23 0.35 -20.92 -4.90
N ALA A 24 1.63 -21.27 -5.11
CA ALA A 24 2.20 -22.53 -4.64
C ALA A 24 2.15 -22.73 -3.12
N VAL A 25 2.12 -21.63 -2.33
CA VAL A 25 2.01 -21.68 -0.86
C VAL A 25 0.55 -21.72 -0.40
N VAL A 26 -0.36 -21.09 -1.15
CA VAL A 26 -1.79 -20.99 -0.80
C VAL A 26 -2.59 -22.23 -1.27
N GLY A 27 -2.21 -22.84 -2.39
CA GLY A 27 -2.88 -24.01 -2.96
C GLY A 27 -2.59 -25.34 -2.26
N GLY A 28 -1.67 -25.36 -1.29
CA GLY A 28 -1.46 -26.53 -0.42
C GLY A 28 -2.55 -26.59 0.65
N GLU A 29 -3.31 -27.69 0.70
CA GLU A 29 -4.31 -27.98 1.76
C GLU A 29 -3.77 -27.58 3.14
N GLU A 30 -4.65 -27.04 4.02
CA GLU A 30 -4.37 -26.57 5.40
C GLU A 30 -3.49 -27.52 6.21
N THR A 31 -2.19 -27.49 5.93
CA THR A 31 -1.20 -28.38 6.53
C THR A 31 -0.52 -27.61 7.62
N ALA A 32 -0.37 -28.26 8.77
CA ALA A 32 0.46 -27.79 9.87
C ALA A 32 1.86 -27.44 9.31
N GLY A 33 2.10 -26.15 9.02
CA GLY A 33 3.25 -25.70 8.24
C GLY A 33 3.00 -24.49 7.33
N ALA A 34 1.75 -24.14 7.01
CA ALA A 34 1.43 -23.00 6.15
C ALA A 34 2.05 -21.68 6.63
N SER A 35 2.06 -21.43 7.95
CA SER A 35 2.72 -20.25 8.53
C SER A 35 4.23 -20.24 8.29
N GLU A 36 4.90 -21.39 8.40
CA GLU A 36 6.35 -21.48 8.15
C GLU A 36 6.68 -21.34 6.66
N ALA A 37 5.87 -21.94 5.78
CA ALA A 37 6.02 -21.78 4.33
C ALA A 37 5.88 -20.31 3.91
N VAL A 38 4.89 -19.59 4.45
CA VAL A 38 4.74 -18.13 4.24
C VAL A 38 5.95 -17.38 4.78
N ARG A 39 6.44 -17.71 5.99
CA ARG A 39 7.64 -17.05 6.55
C ARG A 39 8.88 -17.24 5.68
N VAL A 40 9.14 -18.47 5.23
CA VAL A 40 10.29 -18.79 4.36
C VAL A 40 10.15 -18.08 3.02
N LEU A 41 8.95 -18.02 2.46
CA LEU A 41 8.67 -17.28 1.24
C LEU A 41 9.01 -15.79 1.41
N TYR A 42 8.42 -15.13 2.40
CA TYR A 42 8.65 -13.70 2.64
C TYR A 42 10.11 -13.38 2.94
N ALA A 43 10.87 -14.28 3.57
CA ALA A 43 12.30 -14.09 3.81
C ALA A 43 13.15 -14.10 2.53
N ARG A 44 12.62 -14.64 1.41
CA ARG A 44 13.30 -14.73 0.12
C ARG A 44 12.78 -13.74 -0.92
N LEU A 45 11.60 -13.17 -0.69
CA LEU A 45 11.01 -12.19 -1.61
C LEU A 45 11.83 -10.89 -1.58
N GLY A 46 12.14 -10.37 -2.76
CA GLY A 46 12.67 -9.02 -2.90
C GLY A 46 11.59 -7.96 -2.70
N ASP A 47 12.02 -6.74 -2.40
CA ASP A 47 11.11 -5.60 -2.27
C ASP A 47 10.42 -5.31 -3.62
N VAL A 48 9.10 -5.27 -3.59
CA VAL A 48 8.28 -4.88 -4.75
C VAL A 48 7.30 -3.77 -4.36
N ASN A 49 7.27 -2.71 -5.15
CA ASN A 49 6.31 -1.64 -4.97
C ASN A 49 5.05 -1.95 -5.80
N PHE A 50 3.95 -2.33 -5.12
CA PHE A 50 2.69 -2.68 -5.77
C PHE A 50 2.17 -1.58 -6.72
N SER A 51 2.17 -0.31 -6.28
CA SER A 51 1.69 0.81 -7.09
C SER A 51 2.47 0.97 -8.39
N ARG A 52 3.78 0.78 -8.35
CA ARG A 52 4.65 0.91 -9.53
C ARG A 52 4.60 -0.34 -10.41
N ALA A 53 4.70 -1.51 -9.82
CA ALA A 53 4.87 -2.77 -10.54
C ALA A 53 3.55 -3.31 -11.09
N VAL A 54 2.42 -3.02 -10.45
CA VAL A 54 1.10 -3.54 -10.83
C VAL A 54 0.21 -2.41 -11.37
N LEU A 55 -0.11 -1.41 -10.54
CA LEU A 55 -1.10 -0.40 -10.92
C LEU A 55 -0.63 0.50 -12.08
N ALA A 56 0.58 1.04 -11.98
CA ALA A 56 1.14 1.90 -13.01
C ALA A 56 1.51 1.14 -14.30
N ALA A 57 1.70 -0.18 -14.22
CA ALA A 57 1.98 -1.03 -15.39
C ALA A 57 0.74 -1.28 -16.26
N ARG A 58 -0.47 -1.19 -15.68
CA ARG A 58 -1.74 -1.52 -16.34
C ARG A 58 -2.82 -0.47 -16.09
N PRO A 59 -2.59 0.83 -16.38
CA PRO A 59 -3.59 1.87 -16.14
C PRO A 59 -4.87 1.68 -16.95
N ALA A 60 -4.80 1.00 -18.11
CA ALA A 60 -5.96 0.68 -18.93
C ALA A 60 -6.94 -0.32 -18.27
N ASP A 61 -6.47 -1.10 -17.28
CA ASP A 61 -7.28 -2.06 -16.54
C ASP A 61 -7.87 -1.45 -15.24
N LEU A 62 -7.69 -0.14 -15.01
CA LEU A 62 -8.06 0.54 -13.78
C LEU A 62 -9.12 1.62 -14.00
N ALA A 63 -10.01 1.78 -13.01
CA ALA A 63 -10.92 2.91 -12.90
C ALA A 63 -10.57 3.71 -11.64
N VAL A 64 -10.70 5.04 -11.73
CA VAL A 64 -10.46 5.96 -10.59
C VAL A 64 -11.77 6.63 -10.22
N LEU A 65 -12.09 6.61 -8.92
CA LEU A 65 -13.24 7.30 -8.36
C LEU A 65 -12.75 8.49 -7.52
N PRO A 66 -13.14 9.74 -7.82
CA PRO A 66 -12.81 10.86 -6.97
C PRO A 66 -13.53 10.74 -5.63
N VAL A 67 -12.77 10.70 -4.54
CA VAL A 67 -13.31 10.79 -3.19
C VAL A 67 -13.48 12.28 -2.84
N ARG A 68 -14.70 12.68 -2.50
CA ARG A 68 -15.06 14.07 -2.21
C ARG A 68 -15.60 14.21 -0.79
N GLY A 69 -15.52 15.41 -0.22
CA GLY A 69 -16.03 15.70 1.11
C GLY A 69 -15.14 15.22 2.26
N VAL A 70 -13.91 14.79 1.96
CA VAL A 70 -12.90 14.41 2.96
C VAL A 70 -11.55 15.04 2.60
N ASP A 71 -10.77 15.38 3.62
CA ASP A 71 -9.33 15.59 3.48
C ASP A 71 -8.61 14.24 3.65
N TRP A 72 -7.51 14.04 2.93
CA TRP A 72 -6.65 12.85 3.07
C TRP A 72 -5.18 13.25 3.09
N SER A 73 -4.41 12.58 3.94
CA SER A 73 -2.95 12.73 4.08
C SER A 73 -2.37 11.38 4.49
N ASP A 74 -1.24 11.00 3.90
CA ASP A 74 -0.52 9.77 4.23
C ASP A 74 0.33 9.88 5.51
N LEU A 75 0.46 11.11 6.05
CA LEU A 75 1.26 11.41 7.23
C LEU A 75 2.74 11.00 7.11
N GLY A 76 3.24 10.81 5.89
CA GLY A 76 4.55 10.20 5.65
C GLY A 76 5.77 11.02 6.09
N VAL A 77 5.58 12.31 6.41
CA VAL A 77 6.63 13.20 6.94
C VAL A 77 6.06 14.09 8.04
N PRO A 78 6.86 14.53 9.03
CA PRO A 78 6.39 15.32 10.16
C PRO A 78 5.55 16.55 9.77
N ASP A 79 5.96 17.29 8.74
CA ASP A 79 5.23 18.47 8.27
C ASP A 79 3.79 18.17 7.83
N ARG A 80 3.57 17.00 7.21
CA ARG A 80 2.21 16.56 6.81
C ARG A 80 1.35 16.25 8.02
N VAL A 81 1.93 15.83 9.14
CA VAL A 81 1.20 15.63 10.40
C VAL A 81 0.73 16.97 10.96
N HIS A 82 1.64 17.94 11.07
CA HIS A 82 1.29 19.28 11.55
C HIS A 82 0.24 19.97 10.68
N ALA A 83 0.36 19.84 9.35
CA ALA A 83 -0.63 20.36 8.42
C ALA A 83 -2.00 19.72 8.62
N THR A 84 -2.05 18.40 8.84
CA THR A 84 -3.30 17.66 9.06
C THR A 84 -3.97 18.07 10.37
N LEU A 85 -3.20 18.17 11.47
CA LEU A 85 -3.73 18.60 12.78
C LEU A 85 -4.27 20.03 12.75
N ARG A 86 -3.56 20.93 12.08
CA ARG A 86 -4.01 22.32 11.91
C ARG A 86 -5.33 22.40 11.15
N LYS A 87 -5.47 21.63 10.07
CA LYS A 87 -6.74 21.53 9.32
C LYS A 87 -7.88 20.97 10.19
N ALA A 88 -7.56 20.00 11.04
CA ALA A 88 -8.54 19.39 11.96
C ALA A 88 -8.89 20.27 13.18
N GLY A 89 -8.26 21.44 13.34
CA GLY A 89 -8.46 22.30 14.51
C GLY A 89 -7.94 21.71 15.82
N VAL A 90 -7.10 20.67 15.75
CA VAL A 90 -6.53 20.01 16.92
C VAL A 90 -5.29 20.77 17.37
N ALA A 91 -5.37 21.37 18.56
CA ALA A 91 -4.21 21.96 19.20
C ALA A 91 -3.26 20.85 19.65
N SER A 92 -2.13 20.71 18.97
CA SER A 92 -1.05 19.84 19.41
C SER A 92 -0.04 20.63 20.23
N GLY A 93 0.05 20.34 21.53
CA GLY A 93 1.11 20.89 22.42
C GLY A 93 2.53 20.41 22.08
N TRP A 94 2.70 19.67 20.98
CA TRP A 94 3.97 19.14 20.50
C TRP A 94 4.35 19.69 19.11
N ALA A 95 3.54 20.58 18.51
CA ALA A 95 3.92 21.21 17.24
C ALA A 95 5.15 22.10 17.46
N PRO A 96 6.24 21.92 16.70
CA PRO A 96 7.33 22.89 16.71
C PRO A 96 6.76 24.23 16.26
N GLU A 97 7.14 25.29 16.98
CA GLU A 97 6.85 26.67 16.59
C GLU A 97 7.24 26.84 15.12
N ALA A 98 6.33 27.41 14.32
CA ALA A 98 6.66 27.79 12.96
C ALA A 98 7.88 28.71 13.04
N VAL A 99 9.02 28.26 12.50
CA VAL A 99 10.18 29.13 12.35
C VAL A 99 9.74 30.23 11.40
N ALA A 100 9.42 31.40 11.97
CA ALA A 100 9.18 32.60 11.22
C ALA A 100 10.47 32.86 10.42
N GLY A 101 10.35 32.78 9.10
CA GLY A 101 11.46 33.05 8.18
C GLY A 101 12.07 34.41 8.53
N GLY A 102 13.35 34.38 8.88
CA GLY A 102 14.17 35.57 9.06
C GLY A 102 14.33 36.29 7.72
N THR A 103 14.05 37.59 7.79
CA THR A 103 14.49 38.73 6.95
C THR A 103 15.21 38.46 5.64
#